data_AF-A0A445AL37-F1
#
_entry.id   AF-A0A445AL37-F1
#
_cell.length_a   1.000
_cell.length_b   1.000
_cell.length_c   1.000
_cell.angle_alpha   90.00
_cell.angle_beta   90.00
_cell.angle_gamma   90.00
#
_symmetry.space_group_name_H-M   'P 1'
#
loop_
_entity.id
_entity.type
_entity.pdbx_description
1 polymer ?
#
loop_
_entity_poly.entity_id
_entity_poly.type
_entity_poly.pdbx_seq_one_letter_code
_entity_poly.pdbx_strand_id
1 'polypeptide(L)'
;MHIKSSYGEPLLELRSRKIDNLVIRSHNICEFALESEELTAILQCAYDNVMTEMQEHKVKSKEKYLLSHENASLDQINDLQSPPLVRIRGRPKNRMRSNTENQIANASKKKKKKKKAVSEIKLMCFD
;
A
#
# COMPACT_ATOMS: atom_id res chain seq x y z
N MET A 1 -24.81 86.29 -1.69
CA MET A 1 -24.92 85.23 -0.65
C MET A 1 -24.16 84.01 -1.17
N HIS A 2 -22.90 83.85 -0.76
CA HIS A 2 -22.07 82.70 -1.15
C HIS A 2 -22.20 81.61 -0.09
N ILE A 3 -22.94 80.55 -0.41
CA ILE A 3 -22.99 79.35 0.44
C ILE A 3 -21.85 78.45 -0.04
N LYS A 4 -20.77 78.32 0.74
CA LYS A 4 -19.74 77.30 0.50
C LYS A 4 -20.29 75.95 0.95
N SER A 5 -20.38 75.01 0.02
CA SER A 5 -20.79 73.62 0.25
C SER A 5 -19.61 72.83 0.83
N SER A 6 -19.55 72.69 2.16
CA SER A 6 -18.57 71.83 2.86
C SER A 6 -19.00 70.36 2.93
N TYR A 7 -20.15 70.01 2.36
CA TYR A 7 -20.73 68.67 2.47
C TYR A 7 -20.08 67.61 1.55
N GLY A 8 -19.25 68.01 0.59
CA GLY A 8 -18.66 67.10 -0.41
C GLY A 8 -17.37 66.42 0.04
N GLU A 9 -16.51 67.12 0.78
CA GLU A 9 -15.19 66.62 1.22
C GLU A 9 -15.27 65.36 2.09
N PRO A 10 -16.12 65.31 3.15
CA PRO A 10 -16.25 64.12 4.00
C PRO A 10 -16.83 62.91 3.27
N LEU A 11 -17.67 63.16 2.25
CA LEU A 11 -18.28 62.11 1.43
C LEU A 11 -17.25 61.49 0.48
N LEU A 12 -16.36 62.29 -0.08
CA LEU A 12 -15.27 61.81 -0.93
C LEU A 12 -14.27 60.98 -0.11
N GLU A 13 -13.94 61.42 1.11
CA GLU A 13 -13.05 60.70 2.02
C GLU A 13 -13.63 59.33 2.44
N LEU A 14 -14.93 59.28 2.76
CA LEU A 14 -15.62 58.02 3.05
C LEU A 14 -15.69 57.09 1.83
N ARG A 15 -15.89 57.64 0.64
CA ARG A 15 -15.88 56.86 -0.61
C ARG A 15 -14.48 56.31 -0.91
N SER A 16 -13.43 57.11 -0.74
CA SER A 16 -12.04 56.67 -0.87
C SER A 16 -11.76 55.49 0.05
N ARG A 17 -12.09 55.61 1.34
CA ARG A 17 -11.89 54.53 2.32
C ARG A 17 -12.58 53.22 1.94
N LYS A 18 -13.79 53.29 1.37
CA LYS A 18 -14.52 52.09 0.91
C LYS A 18 -13.83 51.45 -0.30
N ILE A 19 -13.29 52.26 -1.20
CA ILE A 19 -12.53 51.79 -2.37
C ILE A 19 -11.23 51.14 -1.90
N ASP A 20 -10.48 51.77 -0.99
CA ASP A 20 -9.23 51.21 -0.45
C ASP A 20 -9.46 49.86 0.22
N ASN A 21 -10.54 49.73 1.01
CA ASN A 21 -10.91 48.46 1.62
C ASN A 21 -11.24 47.38 0.57
N LEU A 22 -11.96 47.75 -0.48
CA LEU A 22 -12.27 46.85 -1.58
C LEU A 22 -11.00 46.40 -2.32
N VAL A 23 -10.06 47.31 -2.57
CA VAL A 23 -8.77 47.02 -3.20
C VAL A 23 -8.00 46.00 -2.35
N ILE A 24 -7.87 46.24 -1.04
CA ILE A 24 -7.19 45.30 -0.12
C ILE A 24 -7.88 43.93 -0.16
N ARG A 25 -9.20 43.90 -0.08
CA ARG A 25 -9.95 42.63 -0.09
C ARG A 25 -9.77 41.90 -1.42
N SER A 26 -9.79 42.61 -2.54
CA SER A 26 -9.58 42.03 -3.86
C SER A 26 -8.17 41.48 -4.03
N HIS A 27 -7.15 42.20 -3.56
CA HIS A 27 -5.77 41.76 -3.58
C HIS A 27 -5.60 40.44 -2.81
N ASN A 28 -6.12 40.36 -1.59
CA ASN A 28 -6.04 39.14 -0.77
C ASN A 28 -6.74 37.94 -1.43
N ILE A 29 -7.86 38.16 -2.14
CA ILE A 29 -8.55 37.09 -2.86
C ILE A 29 -7.71 36.62 -4.05
N CYS A 30 -7.08 37.54 -4.79
CA CYS A 30 -6.21 37.21 -5.91
C CYS A 30 -4.96 36.46 -5.44
N GLU A 31 -4.29 36.92 -4.38
CA GLU A 31 -3.14 36.22 -3.79
C GLU A 31 -3.52 34.78 -3.38
N PHE A 32 -4.63 34.61 -2.65
CA PHE A 32 -5.11 33.29 -2.28
C PHE A 32 -5.42 32.39 -3.49
N ALA A 33 -6.04 32.96 -4.54
CA ALA A 33 -6.32 32.22 -5.77
C ALA A 33 -5.01 31.77 -6.45
N LEU A 34 -4.01 32.64 -6.52
CA LEU A 34 -2.69 32.32 -7.10
C LEU A 34 -1.96 31.24 -6.29
N GLU A 35 -1.91 31.36 -4.96
CA GLU A 35 -1.35 30.33 -4.08
C GLU A 35 -2.06 28.98 -4.29
N SER A 36 -3.38 28.99 -4.43
CA SER A 36 -4.16 27.76 -4.66
C SER A 36 -3.89 27.13 -6.03
N GLU A 37 -3.64 27.95 -7.05
CA GLU A 37 -3.26 27.50 -8.39
C GLU A 37 -1.85 26.87 -8.37
N GLU A 38 -0.89 27.51 -7.70
CA GLU A 38 0.47 26.97 -7.54
C GLU A 38 0.46 25.62 -6.79
N LEU A 39 -0.29 25.53 -5.69
CA LEU A 39 -0.45 24.27 -4.95
C LEU A 39 -1.07 23.17 -5.83
N THR A 40 -2.07 23.52 -6.65
CA THR A 40 -2.72 22.57 -7.56
C THR A 40 -1.73 22.10 -8.63
N ALA A 41 -0.90 22.99 -9.17
CA ALA A 41 0.15 22.65 -10.13
C ALA A 41 1.18 21.69 -9.52
N ILE A 42 1.66 21.96 -8.30
CA ILE A 42 2.59 21.08 -7.59
C ILE A 42 1.96 19.70 -7.37
N LEU A 43 0.70 19.64 -6.94
CA LEU A 43 0.00 18.38 -6.71
C LEU A 43 -0.13 17.56 -8.01
N GLN A 44 -0.47 18.20 -9.12
CA GLN A 44 -0.58 17.54 -10.41
C GLN A 44 0.77 16.96 -10.86
N CYS A 45 1.86 17.74 -10.75
CA CYS A 45 3.20 17.25 -11.05
C CYS A 45 3.60 16.06 -10.16
N ALA A 46 3.30 16.11 -8.86
CA ALA A 46 3.58 15.01 -7.94
C ALA A 46 2.80 13.75 -8.30
N TYR A 47 1.53 13.89 -8.68
CA TYR A 47 0.70 12.79 -9.15
C TYR A 47 1.28 12.15 -10.42
N ASP A 48 1.64 12.97 -11.41
CA ASP A 48 2.21 12.48 -12.68
C ASP A 48 3.53 11.74 -12.45
N ASN A 49 4.40 12.26 -11.58
CA ASN A 49 5.65 11.59 -11.20
C ASN A 49 5.41 10.21 -10.57
N VAL A 50 4.47 10.13 -9.62
CA VAL A 50 4.09 8.87 -8.96
C VAL A 50 3.50 7.89 -9.98
N MET A 51 2.70 8.37 -10.93
CA MET A 51 2.16 7.54 -12.01
C MET A 51 3.26 7.01 -12.94
N THR A 52 4.25 7.82 -13.29
CA THR A 52 5.42 7.40 -14.08
C THR A 52 6.26 6.36 -13.34
N GLU A 53 6.56 6.58 -12.07
CA GLU A 53 7.33 5.62 -11.25
C GLU A 53 6.60 4.28 -11.10
N MET A 54 5.28 4.32 -10.86
CA MET A 54 4.46 3.10 -10.81
C MET A 54 4.49 2.32 -12.12
N GLN A 55 4.46 3.00 -13.28
CA GLN A 55 4.55 2.34 -14.58
C GLN A 55 5.93 1.74 -14.81
N GLU A 56 7.00 2.46 -14.48
CA GLU A 56 8.36 1.95 -14.60
C GLU A 56 8.56 0.71 -13.72
N HIS A 57 8.07 0.72 -12.48
CA HIS A 57 8.13 -0.43 -11.59
C HIS A 57 7.33 -1.64 -12.12
N LYS A 58 6.17 -1.39 -12.75
CA LYS A 58 5.40 -2.45 -13.43
C LYS A 58 6.16 -3.06 -14.60
N VAL A 59 6.88 -2.26 -15.39
CA VAL A 59 7.70 -2.77 -16.49
C VAL A 59 8.88 -3.59 -15.95
N LYS A 60 9.63 -3.04 -14.98
CA LYS A 60 10.77 -3.72 -14.35
C LYS A 60 10.39 -5.05 -13.70
N SER A 61 9.22 -5.13 -13.06
CA SER A 61 8.76 -6.38 -12.45
C SER A 61 8.40 -7.45 -13.49
N LYS A 62 7.81 -7.06 -14.63
CA LYS A 62 7.55 -7.99 -15.76
C LYS A 62 8.85 -8.47 -16.41
N GLU A 63 9.82 -7.58 -16.60
CA GLU A 63 11.14 -7.93 -17.12
C GLU A 63 11.84 -8.95 -16.21
N LYS A 64 11.86 -8.69 -14.89
CA LYS A 64 12.40 -9.64 -13.90
C LYS A 64 11.70 -10.99 -13.93
N TYR A 65 10.37 -10.99 -14.11
CA TYR A 65 9.60 -12.23 -14.23
C TYR A 65 10.02 -13.04 -15.45
N LEU A 66 10.11 -12.42 -16.63
CA LEU A 66 10.55 -13.07 -17.86
C LEU A 66 11.98 -13.61 -17.74
N LEU A 67 12.88 -12.81 -17.19
CA LEU A 67 14.26 -13.21 -16.94
C LEU A 67 14.35 -14.43 -16.00
N SER A 68 13.53 -14.47 -14.95
CA SER A 68 13.48 -15.61 -14.03
C SER A 68 12.93 -16.89 -14.67
N HIS A 69 11.97 -16.76 -15.60
CA HIS A 69 11.41 -17.88 -16.34
C HIS A 69 12.45 -18.48 -17.31
N GLU A 70 13.17 -17.64 -18.05
CA GLU A 70 14.25 -18.12 -18.94
C GLU A 70 15.39 -18.77 -18.16
N ASN A 71 15.82 -18.18 -17.04
CA ASN A 71 16.88 -18.75 -16.22
C ASN A 71 16.51 -20.14 -15.64
N ALA A 72 15.28 -20.32 -15.16
CA ALA A 72 14.80 -21.63 -14.71
C ALA A 72 14.75 -22.66 -15.86
N SER A 73 14.37 -22.22 -17.06
CA SER A 73 14.39 -23.07 -18.25
C SER A 73 15.82 -23.45 -18.67
N LEU A 74 16.79 -22.54 -18.58
CA LEU A 74 18.19 -22.80 -18.91
C LEU A 74 18.82 -23.78 -17.91
N ASP A 75 18.58 -23.61 -16.62
CA ASP A 75 19.03 -24.56 -15.59
C ASP A 75 18.46 -25.96 -15.84
N GLN A 76 17.19 -26.06 -16.22
CA GLN A 76 16.55 -27.34 -16.52
C GLN A 76 17.12 -28.03 -17.79
N ILE A 77 17.47 -27.25 -18.82
CA ILE A 77 18.15 -27.78 -20.02
C ILE A 77 19.55 -28.27 -19.66
N ASN A 78 20.25 -27.57 -18.77
CA ASN A 78 21.60 -27.92 -18.32
C ASN A 78 21.60 -29.22 -17.48
N ASP A 79 20.57 -29.43 -16.66
CA ASP A 79 20.33 -30.67 -15.91
C ASP A 79 19.96 -31.86 -16.80
N LEU A 80 19.32 -31.61 -17.94
CA LEU A 80 18.98 -32.63 -18.94
C LEU A 80 20.15 -32.95 -19.90
N GLN A 81 21.03 -31.97 -20.15
CA GLN A 81 22.25 -32.16 -20.93
C GLN A 81 23.40 -32.74 -20.11
N SER A 82 23.35 -32.65 -18.78
CA SER A 82 24.37 -33.28 -17.96
C SER A 82 24.30 -34.81 -18.11
N PRO A 83 25.44 -35.51 -18.24
CA PRO A 83 25.46 -36.96 -18.30
C PRO A 83 24.70 -37.53 -17.10
N PRO A 84 23.95 -38.64 -17.25
CA PRO A 84 23.14 -39.18 -16.17
C PRO A 84 24.00 -39.31 -14.92
N LEU A 85 23.77 -38.43 -13.94
CA LEU A 85 24.48 -38.46 -12.68
C LEU A 85 24.00 -39.72 -11.98
N VAL A 86 24.73 -40.81 -12.18
CA VAL A 86 24.61 -42.06 -11.44
C VAL A 86 24.94 -41.71 -9.99
N ARG A 87 23.95 -41.19 -9.27
CA ARG A 87 23.96 -41.19 -7.82
C ARG A 87 23.98 -42.66 -7.45
N ILE A 88 25.17 -43.17 -7.16
CA ILE A 88 25.35 -44.42 -6.44
C ILE A 88 24.79 -44.16 -5.04
N ARG A 89 23.46 -44.11 -4.94
CA ARG A 89 22.75 -44.22 -3.68
C ARG A 89 23.11 -45.59 -3.19
N GLY A 90 24.03 -45.63 -2.23
CA GLY A 90 24.49 -46.84 -1.58
C GLY A 90 23.30 -47.77 -1.35
N ARG A 91 23.39 -48.93 -1.99
CA ARG A 91 22.42 -50.03 -1.91
C ARG A 91 22.01 -50.24 -0.45
N PRO A 92 20.75 -49.98 -0.06
CA PRO A 92 20.29 -50.29 1.29
C PRO A 92 20.21 -51.81 1.40
N LYS A 93 21.07 -52.40 2.24
CA LYS A 93 21.21 -53.85 2.40
C LYS A 93 20.84 -54.23 3.83
N ASN A 94 19.54 -54.21 4.16
CA ASN A 94 19.08 -54.76 5.43
C ASN A 94 17.58 -55.06 5.44
N ARG A 95 17.30 -56.33 5.10
CA ARG A 95 16.26 -57.22 5.62
C ARG A 95 15.07 -56.56 6.34
N MET A 96 13.93 -56.59 5.64
CA MET A 96 12.60 -56.66 6.23
C MET A 96 12.55 -57.72 7.35
N ARG A 97 12.31 -57.28 8.58
CA ARG A 97 11.83 -58.12 9.68
C ARG A 97 10.75 -57.33 10.41
N SER A 98 9.50 -57.57 10.02
CA SER A 98 8.30 -57.04 10.68
C SER A 98 8.08 -57.79 11.99
N ASN A 99 8.26 -57.13 13.14
CA ASN A 99 7.79 -57.64 14.43
C ASN A 99 6.51 -56.90 14.84
N THR A 100 5.40 -57.21 14.18
CA THR A 100 4.08 -56.79 14.63
C THR A 100 3.61 -57.67 15.79
N GLU A 101 4.25 -57.54 16.95
CA GLU A 101 3.76 -58.01 18.25
C GLU A 101 4.19 -56.95 19.27
N ASN A 102 3.21 -56.34 19.96
CA ASN A 102 3.32 -55.56 21.21
C ASN A 102 2.74 -54.13 21.24
N GLN A 103 2.12 -53.58 20.18
CA GLN A 103 1.52 -52.23 20.27
C GLN A 103 -0.01 -52.17 20.47
N ILE A 104 -0.71 -53.31 20.61
CA ILE A 104 -2.18 -53.31 20.80
C ILE A 104 -2.58 -53.10 22.28
N ALA A 105 -1.66 -53.19 23.25
CA ALA A 105 -2.03 -53.24 24.67
C ALA A 105 -2.29 -51.88 25.37
N ASN A 106 -1.90 -50.72 24.80
CA ASN A 106 -1.77 -49.49 25.62
C ASN A 106 -2.65 -48.29 25.25
N ALA A 107 -3.59 -48.39 24.30
CA ALA A 107 -4.43 -47.24 23.90
C ALA A 107 -5.88 -47.27 24.42
N SER A 108 -6.26 -48.24 25.25
CA SER A 108 -7.63 -48.36 25.77
C SER A 108 -7.81 -47.82 27.21
N LYS A 109 -7.02 -46.84 27.67
CA LYS A 109 -7.24 -46.20 28.99
C LYS A 109 -6.94 -44.71 29.06
N LYS A 110 -7.48 -43.87 28.16
CA LYS A 110 -7.65 -42.42 28.47
C LYS A 110 -8.72 -41.69 27.65
N LYS A 111 -9.93 -42.25 27.52
CA LYS A 111 -11.15 -41.45 27.24
C LYS A 111 -12.03 -41.39 28.50
N LYS A 112 -11.55 -40.70 29.53
CA LYS A 112 -12.40 -40.14 30.60
C LYS A 112 -11.77 -38.81 31.02
N LYS A 113 -12.56 -37.74 30.95
CA LYS A 113 -12.25 -36.31 31.19
C LYS A 113 -11.56 -35.53 30.07
N LYS A 114 -12.38 -35.03 29.13
CA LYS A 114 -12.39 -33.62 28.68
C LYS A 114 -13.71 -33.33 27.93
N LYS A 115 -14.82 -33.43 28.67
CA LYS A 115 -16.04 -32.65 28.39
C LYS A 115 -16.01 -31.48 29.40
N LYS A 116 -15.66 -30.29 28.92
CA LYS A 116 -15.52 -28.96 29.56
C LYS A 116 -14.25 -28.36 28.96
N ALA A 117 -14.23 -27.27 28.20
CA ALA A 117 -15.22 -26.23 28.01
C ALA A 117 -15.20 -25.89 26.51
N VAL A 118 -16.36 -25.99 25.88
CA VAL A 118 -16.63 -25.29 24.63
C VAL A 118 -16.60 -23.81 25.00
N SER A 119 -15.65 -23.10 24.44
CA SER A 119 -15.38 -21.69 24.66
C SER A 119 -16.61 -20.85 24.32
N GLU A 120 -17.35 -20.40 25.34
CA GLU A 120 -18.20 -19.22 25.24
C GLU A 120 -17.29 -17.99 25.14
N ILE A 121 -16.96 -17.58 23.92
CA ILE A 121 -16.51 -16.21 23.68
C ILE A 121 -17.75 -15.38 23.41
N LYS A 122 -18.32 -14.88 24.51
CA LYS A 122 -19.21 -13.73 24.52
C LYS A 122 -18.35 -12.50 24.25
N LEU A 123 -18.38 -11.97 23.03
CA LEU A 123 -17.92 -10.62 22.75
C LEU A 123 -19.10 -9.81 22.23
N MET A 124 -19.47 -8.84 23.05
CA MET A 124 -20.60 -7.93 22.89
C MET A 124 -20.51 -7.21 21.54
N CYS A 125 -21.61 -7.24 20.78
CA CYS A 125 -21.82 -6.27 19.71
C CYS A 125 -21.89 -4.87 20.33
N PHE A 126 -21.21 -3.93 19.68
CA PHE A 126 -21.17 -2.51 20.03
C PHE A 126 -22.57 -1.91 20.04
N ASP A 127 -22.94 -1.26 21.14
CA ASP A 127 -23.99 -0.24 21.18
C ASP A 127 -23.43 1.09 20.65
#